data_AF-A0A2W4MQN2-F1
#
_entry.id   AF-A0A2W4MQN2-F1
#
_cell.length_a   1.000
_cell.length_b   1.000
_cell.length_c   1.000
_cell.angle_alpha   90.00
_cell.angle_beta   90.00
_cell.angle_gamma   90.00
#
_symmetry.space_group_name_H-M   'P 1'
#
loop_
_entity.id
_entity.type
_entity.pdbx_description
1 polymer ?
#
loop_
_entity_poly.entity_id
_entity_poly.type
_entity_poly.pdbx_seq_one_letter_code
_entity_poly.pdbx_strand_id
1 'polypeptide(L)' 'MGTLVTTGAVLQCSFGQAPSTLNVLPTNRTTATMPAANIMDNKPMVNITPFGMCTSMA' A
#
# COMPACT_ATOMS: atom_id res chain seq x y z
N MET A 1 -10.28 -19.05 5.85
CA MET A 1 -9.07 -18.27 6.20
C MET A 1 -9.15 -16.95 5.49
N GLY A 2 -9.11 -15.83 6.21
CA GLY A 2 -9.22 -14.49 5.59
C GLY A 2 -7.93 -14.11 4.88
N THR A 3 -8.03 -13.58 3.68
CA THR A 3 -6.91 -12.96 2.96
C THR A 3 -6.68 -11.57 3.55
N LEU A 4 -5.53 -11.39 4.22
CA LEU A 4 -5.10 -10.10 4.75
C LEU A 4 -4.27 -9.36 3.70
N VAL A 5 -4.38 -8.04 3.68
CA VAL A 5 -3.48 -7.19 2.88
C VAL A 5 -2.17 -7.07 3.66
N THR A 6 -1.08 -7.55 3.08
CA THR A 6 0.27 -7.52 3.68
C THR A 6 1.20 -6.62 2.88
N THR A 7 2.41 -6.38 3.41
CA THR A 7 3.47 -5.71 2.64
C THR A 7 3.69 -6.39 1.28
N GLY A 8 3.92 -5.59 0.25
CA GLY A 8 4.03 -6.04 -1.14
C GLY A 8 2.69 -6.20 -1.87
N ALA A 9 1.55 -5.88 -1.24
CA ALA A 9 0.27 -5.87 -1.91
C ALA A 9 0.25 -4.83 -3.04
N VAL A 10 -0.37 -5.19 -4.17
CA VAL A 10 -0.52 -4.31 -5.33
C VAL A 10 -1.77 -3.46 -5.14
N LEU A 11 -1.59 -2.14 -5.15
CA LEU A 11 -2.65 -1.15 -5.11
C LEU A 11 -2.95 -0.68 -6.53
N GLN A 12 -4.22 -0.43 -6.82
CA GLN A 12 -4.66 0.14 -8.09
C GLN A 12 -5.49 1.40 -7.84
N CYS A 13 -5.05 2.52 -8.39
CA CYS A 13 -5.82 3.76 -8.45
C CYS A 13 -6.52 3.83 -9.81
N SER A 14 -7.83 4.06 -9.84
CA SER A 14 -8.60 4.18 -11.09
C SER A 14 -8.14 5.32 -12.01
N PHE A 15 -7.42 6.31 -11.45
CA PHE A 15 -6.90 7.47 -12.16
C PHE A 15 -5.37 7.41 -12.38
N GLY A 16 -4.69 6.38 -11.89
CA GLY A 16 -3.24 6.24 -12.02
C GLY A 16 -2.87 5.40 -13.24
N GLN A 17 -1.78 5.77 -13.93
CA GLN A 17 -1.29 4.99 -15.07
C GLN A 17 -0.59 3.68 -14.68
N ALA A 18 -0.06 3.59 -13.46
CA ALA A 18 0.69 2.42 -13.00
C ALA A 18 0.14 1.89 -11.67
N PRO A 19 0.17 0.56 -11.46
CA PRO A 19 -0.07 -0.02 -10.16
C PRO A 19 1.01 0.46 -9.17
N SER A 20 0.64 0.56 -7.91
CA SER A 20 1.52 0.93 -6.82
C SER A 20 1.70 -0.24 -5.85
N THR A 21 2.74 -0.21 -5.03
CA THR A 21 2.99 -1.23 -4.01
C THR A 21 2.75 -0.68 -2.62
N LEU A 22 2.03 -1.43 -1.79
CA LEU A 22 1.86 -1.12 -0.37
C LEU A 22 3.07 -1.62 0.42
N ASN A 23 3.77 -0.70 1.07
CA ASN A 23 4.86 -0.99 1.99
C ASN A 23 4.37 -0.84 3.44
N VAL A 24 4.22 -1.95 4.15
CA VAL A 24 3.82 -1.93 5.56
C VAL A 24 5.09 -2.05 6.41
N LEU A 25 5.40 -1.00 7.18
CA LEU A 25 6.56 -1.01 8.07
C LEU A 25 6.25 -1.82 9.35
N PRO A 26 7.22 -2.60 9.87
CA PRO A 26 7.03 -3.40 11.09
C PRO A 26 7.07 -2.55 12.38
N THR A 27 6.58 -1.31 12.34
CA THR A 27 6.61 -0.35 13.47
C THR A 27 5.83 -0.85 14.68
N ASN A 28 4.70 -1.52 14.46
CA ASN A 28 3.85 -2.04 15.53
C ASN A 28 4.22 -3.47 15.97
N ARG A 29 5.34 -4.01 15.47
CA ARG A 29 5.73 -5.43 15.55
C ARG A 29 4.69 -6.34 14.87
N THR A 30 5.16 -7.39 14.20
CA THR A 30 4.30 -8.32 13.47
C THR A 30 4.40 -9.71 14.09
N THR A 31 3.27 -10.35 14.35
CA THR A 31 3.20 -11.76 14.79
C THR A 31 3.22 -12.74 13.60
N ALA A 32 3.11 -12.22 12.37
CA ALA A 32 3.13 -12.99 11.13
C ALA A 32 4.46 -12.79 10.37
N THR A 33 4.74 -13.68 9.41
CA THR A 33 5.92 -13.59 8.53
C THR A 33 5.96 -12.32 7.69
N MET A 34 4.77 -11.76 7.37
CA MET A 34 4.64 -10.48 6.68
C MET A 34 3.75 -9.54 7.51
N PRO A 35 4.15 -8.26 7.67
CA PRO A 35 3.33 -7.29 8.38
C PRO A 35 2.02 -7.04 7.64
N ALA A 36 0.91 -7.10 8.39
CA ALA A 36 -0.44 -6.81 7.90
C ALA A 36 -0.71 -5.30 7.94
N ALA A 37 -1.36 -4.79 6.89
CA ALA A 37 -1.70 -3.39 6.76
C ALA A 37 -2.77 -2.95 7.77
N ASN A 38 -2.66 -1.73 8.26
CA ASN A 38 -3.67 -1.06 9.08
C ASN A 38 -3.99 0.34 8.51
N ILE A 39 -4.97 1.03 9.11
CA ILE A 39 -5.45 2.33 8.61
C ILE A 39 -4.39 3.45 8.66
N MET A 40 -3.35 3.30 9.48
CA MET A 40 -2.25 4.26 9.58
C MET A 40 -1.21 4.10 8.47
N ASP A 41 -1.28 3.04 7.66
CA ASP A 41 -0.42 2.80 6.48
C ASP A 41 -0.88 3.62 5.25
N ASN A 42 -1.36 4.85 5.49
CA ASN A 42 -1.85 5.77 4.46
C ASN A 42 -0.81 6.84 4.07
N LYS A 43 0.40 6.79 4.65
CA LYS A 43 1.41 7.83 4.47
C LYS A 43 1.97 7.77 3.03
N PRO A 44 1.85 8.86 2.25
CA PRO A 44 2.44 8.93 0.91
C PRO A 44 3.96 8.74 0.97
N MET A 45 4.53 8.12 -0.06
CA MET A 45 5.96 7.83 -0.23
C MET A 45 6.60 6.89 0.80
N VAL A 46 5.96 6.66 1.96
CA VAL A 46 6.41 5.70 2.99
C VAL A 46 5.67 4.38 2.84
N ASN A 47 4.34 4.43 2.85
CA ASN A 47 3.49 3.26 2.75
C ASN A 47 2.93 3.07 1.34
N ILE A 48 2.53 4.16 0.69
CA ILE A 48 1.91 4.12 -0.64
C ILE A 48 2.81 4.88 -1.61
N THR A 49 3.40 4.16 -2.56
CA THR A 49 4.17 4.77 -3.65
C THR A 49 3.24 5.46 -4.67
N PRO A 50 3.74 6.41 -5.49
CA PRO A 50 2.93 7.03 -6.53
C PRO A 50 2.40 6.02 -7.56
N PHE A 51 1.19 6.24 -8.07
CA PHE A 51 0.56 5.42 -9.12
C PHE A 51 1.01 5.84 -10.53
N GLY A 52 2.26 6.28 -10.67
CA GLY A 52 2.76 6.91 -11.89
C GLY A 52 2.13 8.28 -12.14
N MET A 53 1.68 8.52 -13.38
CA MET A 53 1.01 9.77 -13.76
C MET A 53 -0.51 9.66 -13.55
N CYS A 54 -1.11 10.70 -12.97
CA CYS A 54 -2.57 10.79 -12.87
C CYS A 54 -3.18 11.19 -14.22
N THR A 55 -4.27 10.53 -14.62
CA THR A 55 -5.07 10.87 -15.79
C THR A 55 -6.02 12.04 -15.53
N SER A 56 -6.28 12.36 -14.26
CA SER A 56 -6.93 13.61 -13.82
C SER A 56 -5.91 14.49 -13.10
N MET A 57 -5.76 15.73 -13.58
CA MET A 57 -5.02 16.79 -12.86
C MET A 57 -5.92 17.59 -11.90
N ALA A 58 -7.21 17.27 -11.87
CA ALA A 58 -8.23 17.92 -11.05
C ALA A 58 -8.55 17.09 -9.81
#